data_AF-A0A077P0C5-F1
#
_entry.id   AF-A0A077P0C5-F1
#
_cell.length_a   1.000
_cell.length_b   1.000
_cell.length_c   1.000
_cell.angle_alpha   90.00
_cell.angle_beta   90.00
_cell.angle_gamma   90.00
#
_symmetry.space_group_name_H-M   'P 1'
#
loop_
_entity.id
_entity.type
_entity.pdbx_description
1 polymer ?
#
loop_
_entity_poly.entity_id
_entity_poly.type
_entity_poly.pdbx_seq_one_letter_code
_entity_poly.pdbx_strand_id
1 'polypeptide(L)' 'MIELAEDFVALPGGFDTLEEFSEVFTWRMIGLNNKPCGTLNINHFYDPLILMIDKMADEHFLQERYRNMALIEQYP' A
#
# COMPACT_ATOMS: atom_id res chain seq x y z
N MET A 1 -3.50 15.58 5.29
CA MET A 1 -4.44 14.45 5.13
C MET A 1 -4.41 13.52 6.33
N ILE A 2 -3.23 13.13 6.78
CA ILE A 2 -3.07 11.97 7.67
C ILE A 2 -3.66 12.16 9.07
N GLU A 3 -3.69 13.37 9.62
CA GLU A 3 -4.26 13.63 10.94
C GLU A 3 -5.78 13.41 10.98
N LEU A 4 -6.49 13.71 9.89
CA LEU A 4 -7.95 13.70 9.84
C LEU A 4 -8.54 12.38 9.31
N ALA A 5 -7.77 11.58 8.58
CA ALA A 5 -8.23 10.32 8.02
C ALA A 5 -8.29 9.23 9.08
N GLU A 6 -9.26 8.31 9.02
CA GLU A 6 -9.26 7.10 9.85
C GLU A 6 -8.52 5.95 9.14
N ASP A 7 -8.73 5.85 7.82
CA ASP A 7 -8.15 4.83 6.93
C ASP A 7 -7.68 5.47 5.61
N PHE A 8 -6.85 4.75 4.84
CA PHE A 8 -6.35 5.20 3.53
C PHE A 8 -6.59 4.17 2.44
N VAL A 9 -7.14 4.62 1.30
CA VAL A 9 -7.32 3.79 0.11
C VAL A 9 -6.76 4.52 -1.10
N ALA A 10 -5.80 3.89 -1.79
CA ALA A 10 -5.29 4.38 -3.07
C ALA A 10 -6.13 3.80 -4.22
N LEU A 11 -6.74 4.69 -5.00
CA LEU A 11 -7.42 4.39 -6.26
C LEU A 11 -6.44 4.46 -7.43
N PRO A 12 -6.72 3.81 -8.58
CA PRO A 12 -5.87 3.92 -9.77
C PRO A 12 -5.49 5.36 -10.08
N GLY A 13 -4.18 5.61 -10.14
CA GLY A 13 -3.63 6.95 -10.20
C GLY A 13 -2.19 6.95 -10.71
N GLY A 14 -1.64 8.15 -10.87
CA GLY A 14 -0.28 8.35 -11.36
C GLY A 14 0.78 8.21 -10.25
N PHE A 15 1.97 8.76 -10.53
CA PHE A 15 3.08 8.78 -9.58
C PHE A 15 2.74 9.50 -8.28
N ASP A 16 1.97 10.58 -8.34
CA ASP A 16 1.56 11.36 -7.17
C ASP A 16 0.78 10.50 -6.17
N THR A 17 -0.22 9.75 -6.66
CA THR A 17 -1.00 8.80 -5.84
C THR A 17 -0.14 7.67 -5.26
N LEU A 18 0.85 7.20 -6.01
CA LEU A 18 1.76 6.15 -5.55
C LEU A 18 2.72 6.67 -4.47
N GLU A 19 3.17 7.92 -4.59
CA GLU A 19 4.01 8.60 -3.60
C GLU A 19 3.26 8.76 -2.28
N GLU A 20 2.03 9.28 -2.31
CA GLU A 20 1.18 9.43 -1.12
C GLU A 20 0.90 8.08 -0.44
N PHE A 21 0.60 7.04 -1.23
CA PHE A 21 0.40 5.69 -0.70
C PHE A 21 1.68 5.14 -0.05
N SER A 22 2.83 5.33 -0.69
CA SER A 22 4.12 4.85 -0.19
C SER A 22 4.50 5.51 1.14
N GLU A 23 4.18 6.79 1.33
CA GLU A 23 4.39 7.51 2.58
C GLU A 23 3.58 6.88 3.73
N VAL A 24 2.26 6.76 3.55
CA VAL A 24 1.36 6.19 4.57
C VAL A 24 1.74 4.74 4.88
N PHE A 25 2.01 3.93 3.85
CA PHE A 25 2.42 2.54 3.99
C PHE A 25 3.71 2.42 4.80
N THR A 26 4.71 3.26 4.51
CA THR A 26 5.97 3.27 5.25
C THR A 26 5.79 3.70 6.71
N TRP A 27 4.98 4.73 6.98
CA TRP A 27 4.69 5.15 8.34
C TRP A 27 3.99 4.07 9.16
N ARG A 28 3.16 3.24 8.53
CA ARG A 28 2.54 2.08 9.16
C ARG A 28 3.58 1.00 9.49
N MET A 29 4.58 0.78 8.64
CA MET A 29 5.65 -0.20 8.89
C MET A 29 6.53 0.16 10.10
N ILE A 30 6.80 1.46 10.28
CA ILE A 30 7.63 1.99 11.37
C ILE A 30 6.83 2.36 12.63
N GLY A 31 5.51 2.18 12.62
CA GLY A 31 4.63 2.43 13.76
C GLY A 31 4.35 3.91 14.05
N LEU A 32 4.60 4.82 13.09
CA LEU A 32 4.25 6.24 13.23
C LEU A 32 2.73 6.48 13.13
N ASN A 33 2.01 5.61 12.42
CA ASN A 33 0.56 5.55 12.46
C ASN A 33 0.09 4.09 12.40
N ASN A 34 -1.04 3.79 13.04
CA ASN A 34 -1.64 2.44 13.01
C ASN A 34 -2.90 2.38 12.14
N LYS A 35 -3.11 3.39 11.29
CA LYS A 35 -4.28 3.49 10.43
C LYS A 35 -4.14 2.47 9.30
N PRO A 36 -5.18 1.68 8.98
CA PRO A 36 -5.10 0.76 7.87
C PRO A 36 -4.96 1.54 6.56
N CYS A 37 -4.20 0.95 5.64
CA CYS A 37 -3.99 1.47 4.31
C CYS A 37 -4.03 0.33 3.30
N GLY A 38 -4.54 0.60 2.10
CA GLY A 38 -4.66 -0.39 1.04
C GLY A 38 -4.82 0.26 -0.34
N THR A 39 -4.81 -0.58 -1.38
CA THR A 39 -5.08 -0.20 -2.76
C THR A 39 -6.38 -0.85 -3.22
N LEU A 40 -7.20 -0.12 -4.00
CA LEU A 40 -8.33 -0.70 -4.70
C LEU A 40 -7.90 -1.05 -6.12
N ASN A 41 -7.74 -2.35 -6.39
CA ASN A 41 -7.18 -2.87 -7.63
C ASN A 41 -8.22 -3.01 -8.75
N ILE A 42 -8.81 -1.89 -9.13
CA ILE A 42 -9.82 -1.81 -10.19
C ILE A 42 -9.18 -2.25 -11.52
N ASN A 43 -9.81 -3.19 -12.21
CA ASN A 43 -9.36 -3.70 -13.52
C ASN A 43 -7.88 -4.11 -13.55
N HIS A 44 -7.35 -4.67 -12.45
CA HIS A 44 -5.97 -5.13 -12.37
C HIS A 44 -4.90 -4.03 -12.51
N PHE A 45 -5.26 -2.77 -12.24
CA PHE A 45 -4.34 -1.63 -12.36
C PHE A 45 -3.06 -1.79 -11.51
N TYR A 46 -3.18 -2.31 -10.29
CA TYR A 46 -2.09 -2.46 -9.34
C TYR A 46 -1.38 -3.83 -9.40
N ASP A 47 -1.77 -4.76 -10.28
CA ASP A 47 -1.06 -6.04 -10.45
C ASP A 47 0.47 -5.89 -10.61
N PRO A 48 1.00 -4.93 -11.40
CA PRO A 48 2.44 -4.72 -11.50
C PRO A 48 3.09 -4.26 -10.19
N LEU A 49 2.38 -3.45 -9.39
CA LEU A 49 2.86 -2.99 -8.09
C LEU A 49 2.91 -4.16 -7.10
N ILE A 50 1.93 -5.05 -7.13
CA ILE A 50 1.88 -6.26 -6.29
C ILE A 50 3.07 -7.17 -6.60
N LEU A 51 3.34 -7.40 -7.89
CA LEU A 51 4.50 -8.18 -8.32
C LEU A 51 5.84 -7.55 -7.86
N MET A 52 5.92 -6.23 -7.83
CA MET A 52 7.09 -5.53 -7.29
C MET A 52 7.24 -5.75 -5.79
N ILE A 53 6.15 -5.67 -5.02
CA ILE A 53 6.14 -5.92 -3.58
C ILE A 53 6.54 -7.37 -3.28
N ASP A 54 6.00 -8.34 -4.03
CA ASP A 54 6.36 -9.75 -3.93
C ASP A 54 7.86 -9.96 -4.16
N LYS A 55 8.40 -9.35 -5.21
CA LYS A 55 9.84 -9.39 -5.47
C LYS A 55 10.66 -8.78 -4.33
N MET A 56 10.20 -7.69 -3.72
CA MET A 56 10.88 -7.10 -2.56
C MET A 56 10.88 -8.04 -1.35
N ALA A 57 9.80 -8.80 -1.13
CA ALA A 57 9.73 -9.79 -0.06
C ALA A 57 10.66 -10.99 -0.33
N ASP A 58 10.63 -11.52 -1.56
CA ASP A 58 11.46 -12.64 -2.01
C ASP A 58 12.95 -12.33 -1.91
N GLU A 59 13.35 -11.11 -2.28
CA GLU A 59 14.74 -10.62 -2.22
C GLU A 59 15.11 -10.06 -0.84
N HIS A 60 14.26 -10.25 0.18
CA HIS A 60 14.49 -9.85 1.58
C HIS A 60 14.64 -8.34 1.84
N PHE A 61 14.14 -7.49 0.94
CA PHE A 61 14.03 -6.04 1.15
C PHE A 61 12.76 -5.64 1.90
N LEU A 62 11.73 -6.49 1.90
CA LEU A 62 10.50 -6.31 2.66
C LEU A 62 10.28 -7.52 3.57
N GLN A 63 9.94 -7.28 4.84
CA GLN A 63 9.58 -8.39 5.73
C GLN A 63 8.17 -8.89 5.38
N GLU A 64 7.99 -10.20 5.39
CA GLU A 64 6.73 -10.87 5.03
C GLU A 64 5.51 -10.33 5.81
N ARG A 65 5.70 -9.92 7.07
CA ARG A 65 4.63 -9.31 7.88
C ARG A 65 4.04 -8.04 7.27
N TYR A 66 4.83 -7.30 6.49
CA TYR A 66 4.43 -6.07 5.82
C TYR A 66 3.81 -6.32 4.45
N ARG A 67 4.10 -7.47 3.82
CA ARG A 67 3.50 -7.89 2.55
C ARG A 67 1.97 -7.92 2.65
N ASN A 68 1.45 -8.54 3.72
CA ASN A 68 0.01 -8.64 3.97
C ASN A 68 -0.66 -7.30 4.36
N MET A 69 0.13 -6.23 4.57
CA MET A 69 -0.40 -4.91 4.91
C MET A 69 -0.74 -4.08 3.67
N ALA A 70 -0.23 -4.46 2.50
CA ALA A 70 -0.71 -3.95 1.22
C ALA A 70 -2.05 -4.65 0.92
N LEU A 71 -3.12 -4.21 1.60
CA LEU A 71 -4.47 -4.71 1.36
C LEU A 71 -4.83 -4.39 -0.10
N ILE A 72 -5.05 -5.43 -0.89
CA ILE A 72 -5.42 -5.34 -2.30
C ILE A 72 -6.82 -5.92 -2.41
N GLU A 73 -7.82 -5.06 -2.56
CA GLU A 73 -9.18 -5.50 -2.79
C GLU A 73 -9.62 -5.10 -4.20
N GLN A 74 -10.44 -5.95 -4.82
CA GLN A 74 -11.09 -5.61 -6.10
C GLN A 74 -12.43 -4.89 -5.88
N TYR A 75 -13.01 -5.03 -4.68
CA TYR A 75 -14.31 -4.49 -4.31
C TYR A 75 -14.20 -3.70 -3.00
N PRO A 76 -14.95 -2.60 -2.83
CA PRO A 76 -14.99 -1.82 -1.59
C PRO A 76 -15.59 -2.58 -0.40
#